data_AF-A0A3N7HTL5-F1
#
_entry.id   AF-A0A3N7HTL5-F1
#
_cell.length_a   1.000
_cell.length_b   1.000
_cell.length_c   1.000
_cell.angle_alpha   90.00
_cell.angle_beta   90.00
_cell.angle_gamma   90.00
#
_symmetry.space_group_name_H-M   'P 1'
#
loop_
_entity.id
_entity.type
_entity.pdbx_description
1 polymer ?
#
loop_
_entity_poly.entity_id
_entity_poly.type
_entity_poly.pdbx_seq_one_letter_code
_entity_poly.pdbx_strand_id
1 'polypeptide(L)' 'MVFLAITSAGLAEALRQAADSHTVWCGSDAISEAGWASLGAPDLSRFTYPLGDRELLEDAITTIKEHHPGQTIWVEAS' A
#
# COMPACT_ATOMS: atom_id res chain seq x y z
N MET A 1 5.09 -6.65 9.26
CA MET A 1 5.67 -5.68 8.31
C MET A 1 4.54 -5.14 7.44
N VAL A 2 4.64 -3.88 7.00
CA VAL A 2 3.67 -3.29 6.06
C VAL A 2 4.35 -3.02 4.73
N PHE A 3 3.72 -3.39 3.61
CA PHE A 3 4.15 -3.01 2.27
C PHE A 3 3.36 -1.80 1.80
N LEU A 4 4.02 -0.81 1.20
CA LEU A 4 3.40 0.34 0.56
C LEU A 4 3.78 0.39 -0.92
N ALA A 5 2.78 0.20 -1.78
CA ALA A 5 2.93 0.25 -3.23
C ALA A 5 2.36 1.55 -3.81
N ILE A 6 3.06 2.10 -4.80
CA ILE A 6 2.71 3.34 -5.50
C ILE A 6 2.22 3.00 -6.92
N THR A 7 2.88 2.05 -7.58
CA THR A 7 2.53 1.66 -8.95
C THR A 7 1.74 0.34 -8.99
N SER A 8 1.05 0.06 -10.10
CA SER A 8 0.41 -1.23 -10.32
C SER A 8 1.40 -2.40 -10.30
N ALA A 9 2.63 -2.17 -10.77
CA ALA A 9 3.69 -3.18 -10.73
C ALA A 9 4.17 -3.42 -9.29
N GLY A 10 4.39 -2.36 -8.52
CA GLY A 10 4.73 -2.46 -7.10
C GLY A 10 3.65 -3.13 -6.27
N LEU A 11 2.37 -2.90 -6.58
CA LEU A 11 1.27 -3.58 -5.90
C LEU A 11 1.26 -5.07 -6.19
N ALA A 12 1.44 -5.46 -7.46
CA ALA A 12 1.52 -6.87 -7.82
C ALA A 12 2.69 -7.56 -7.09
N GLU A 13 3.83 -6.89 -6.96
CA GLU A 13 4.99 -7.42 -6.26
C GLU A 13 4.80 -7.49 -4.74
N ALA A 14 4.22 -6.43 -4.14
CA ALA A 14 3.89 -6.41 -2.73
C ALA A 14 2.94 -7.54 -2.34
N LEU A 15 1.89 -7.77 -3.15
CA LEU A 15 0.94 -8.89 -2.94
C LEU A 15 1.61 -10.26 -3.07
N ARG A 16 2.62 -10.40 -3.95
CA ARG A 16 3.37 -11.64 -4.12
C ARG A 16 4.34 -11.92 -2.96
N GLN A 17 4.91 -10.87 -2.37
CA GLN A 17 5.87 -10.98 -1.26
C GLN A 17 5.23 -10.99 0.13
N ALA A 18 4.03 -10.42 0.27
CA ALA A 18 3.31 -10.41 1.53
C ALA A 18 3.01 -11.85 1.99
N ALA A 19 3.41 -12.17 3.22
CA ALA A 19 2.95 -13.38 3.89
C ALA A 19 1.61 -13.09 4.56
N ASP A 20 0.89 -14.12 5.01
CA ASP A 20 -0.43 -13.99 5.66
C ASP A 20 -0.44 -13.08 6.91
N SER A 21 0.72 -12.78 7.49
CA SER A 21 0.88 -11.86 8.63
C SER A 21 1.30 -10.44 8.24
N HIS A 22 1.43 -10.15 6.95
CA HIS A 22 1.82 -8.85 6.42
C HIS A 22 0.61 -8.09 5.88
N THR A 23 0.61 -6.77 6.06
CA THR A 23 -0.42 -5.89 5.51
C THR A 23 0.11 -5.18 4.28
N VAL A 24 -0.75 -4.99 3.27
CA VAL A 24 -0.43 -4.25 2.06
C VAL A 24 -1.27 -2.98 2.00
N TRP A 25 -0.62 -1.87 1.71
CA TRP A 25 -1.25 -0.58 1.43
C TRP A 25 -0.84 -0.12 0.04
N CYS A 26 -1.74 0.58 -0.65
CA CYS A 26 -1.43 1.13 -1.96
C CYS A 26 -2.11 2.47 -2.22
N GLY A 27 -1.51 3.25 -3.12
CA GLY A 27 -2.06 4.50 -3.61
C GLY A 27 -3.17 4.30 -4.65
N SER A 28 -3.88 5.40 -4.97
CA SER A 28 -4.99 5.32 -5.93
C SER A 28 -4.56 5.15 -7.39
N ASP A 29 -3.28 5.38 -7.64
CA ASP A 29 -2.50 5.15 -8.85
C ASP A 29 -2.09 3.68 -9.05
N ALA A 30 -2.04 2.88 -7.99
CA ALA A 30 -1.66 1.47 -8.08
C ALA A 30 -2.79 0.58 -8.61
N ILE A 31 -4.04 0.86 -8.25
CA ILE A 31 -5.22 0.07 -8.62
C ILE A 31 -6.47 0.94 -8.56
N SER A 32 -7.42 0.76 -9.48
CA SER A 32 -8.71 1.46 -9.41
C SER A 32 -9.57 0.99 -8.23
N GLU A 33 -10.53 1.81 -7.80
CA GLU A 33 -11.47 1.42 -6.73
C GLU A 33 -12.26 0.14 -7.09
N ALA A 34 -12.73 0.03 -8.33
CA ALA A 34 -13.42 -1.15 -8.82
C ALA A 34 -12.50 -2.39 -8.85
N GLY A 35 -11.22 -2.20 -9.22
CA GLY A 35 -10.22 -3.28 -9.20
C GLY A 35 -9.92 -3.74 -7.78
N TRP A 36 -9.75 -2.81 -6.84
CA TRP A 36 -9.54 -3.10 -5.42
C TRP A 36 -10.72 -3.87 -4.82
N ALA A 37 -11.95 -3.39 -5.05
CA ALA A 37 -13.17 -4.06 -4.56
C ALA A 37 -13.32 -5.49 -5.13
N SER A 38 -12.84 -5.73 -6.35
CA SER A 38 -12.90 -7.05 -6.99
C SER A 38 -11.79 -8.01 -6.54
N LEU A 39 -10.69 -7.50 -5.97
CA LEU A 39 -9.53 -8.33 -5.59
C LEU A 39 -9.83 -9.22 -4.38
N GLY A 40 -10.69 -8.76 -3.47
CA GLY A 40 -11.08 -9.52 -2.27
C GLY A 40 -9.93 -9.85 -1.33
N ALA A 41 -8.82 -9.10 -1.39
CA ALA A 41 -7.66 -9.29 -0.52
C ALA A 41 -7.93 -8.66 0.87
N PRO A 42 -8.04 -9.46 1.94
CA PRO A 42 -8.51 -8.97 3.24
C PRO A 42 -7.53 -8.00 3.92
N ASP A 43 -6.23 -8.15 3.66
CA ASP A 43 -5.17 -7.31 4.25
C ASP A 43 -4.65 -6.22 3.29
N LEU A 44 -5.47 -5.84 2.30
CA LEU A 44 -5.17 -4.76 1.35
C LEU A 44 -5.98 -3.50 1.62
N SER A 45 -5.30 -2.44 2.05
CA SER A 45 -5.83 -1.08 2.15
C SER A 45 -5.47 -0.25 0.92
N ARG A 46 -6.39 0.62 0.48
CA ARG A 46 -6.17 1.55 -0.64
C ARG A 46 -6.44 2.99 -0.21
N PHE A 47 -5.46 3.88 -0.38
CA PHE A 47 -5.67 5.32 -0.24
C PHE A 47 -6.55 5.83 -1.39
N THR A 48 -7.35 6.86 -1.11
CA THR A 48 -8.22 7.48 -2.13
C THR A 48 -7.48 8.46 -3.05
N TYR A 49 -6.21 8.76 -2.77
CA TYR A 49 -5.34 9.67 -3.49
C TYR A 49 -4.07 8.96 -4.02
N PRO A 50 -3.43 9.47 -5.09
CA PRO A 50 -2.22 8.89 -5.65
C PRO A 50 -1.01 9.16 -4.74
N LEU A 51 0.01 8.30 -4.80
CA LEU A 51 1.21 8.40 -3.95
C LEU A 51 2.49 8.74 -4.74
N GLY A 52 2.36 9.09 -6.02
CA GLY A 52 3.49 9.56 -6.83
C GLY A 52 4.09 10.91 -6.40
N ASP A 53 3.41 11.66 -5.53
CA ASP A 53 3.95 12.89 -4.92
C ASP A 53 4.62 12.58 -3.57
N ARG A 54 5.76 13.25 -3.31
CA ARG A 54 6.56 13.00 -2.12
C ARG A 54 5.86 13.39 -0.83
N GLU A 55 5.16 14.52 -0.78
CA GLU A 55 4.46 14.97 0.43
C GLU A 55 3.31 14.01 0.75
N LEU A 56 2.54 13.62 -0.28
CA LEU A 56 1.47 12.63 -0.13
C LEU A 56 1.99 11.27 0.32
N LEU A 57 3.18 10.86 -0.14
CA LEU A 57 3.82 9.63 0.30
C LEU A 57 4.25 9.70 1.78
N GLU A 58 4.83 10.82 2.22
CA GLU A 58 5.23 11.03 3.61
C GLU A 58 4.01 11.05 4.56
N ASP A 59 2.90 11.66 4.14
CA ASP A 59 1.62 11.65 4.86
C ASP A 59 1.00 10.25 4.94
N ALA A 60 1.04 9.49 3.83
CA ALA A 60 0.59 8.10 3.81
C ALA A 60 1.42 7.23 4.76
N ILE A 61 2.74 7.39 4.78
CA ILE A 61 3.64 6.69 5.72
C ILE A 61 3.27 7.03 7.17
N THR A 62 2.96 8.29 7.46
CA THR A 62 2.51 8.72 8.80
C THR A 62 1.21 8.02 9.20
N THR A 63 0.22 8.01 8.31
CA THR A 63 -1.06 7.30 8.51
C THR A 63 -0.83 5.81 8.79
N ILE A 64 0.04 5.16 8.02
CA ILE A 64 0.34 3.73 8.24
C ILE A 64 0.97 3.50 9.62
N LYS A 65 1.88 4.37 10.07
CA LYS A 65 2.51 4.26 11.39
C LYS A 65 1.50 4.40 12.54
N GLU A 66 0.48 5.23 12.37
CA GLU A 66 -0.59 5.37 13.36
C GLU A 66 -1.46 4.10 13.45
N HIS A 67 -1.77 3.48 12.30
CA HIS A 67 -2.53 2.24 12.25
C HIS A 67 -1.73 0.99 12.66
N HIS A 68 -0.41 1.00 12.41
CA HIS A 68 0.49 -0.14 12.63
C HIS A 68 1.72 0.26 13.47
N PRO A 69 1.54 0.64 14.76
CA PRO A 69 2.65 1.12 15.58
C PRO A 69 3.77 0.09 15.71
N GLY A 70 5.02 0.55 15.50
CA GLY A 70 6.22 -0.28 15.62
C GLY A 70 6.47 -1.25 14.46
N GLN A 71 5.61 -1.27 13.44
CA GLN A 71 5.86 -2.06 12.23
C GLN A 71 6.84 -1.35 11.30
N THR A 72 7.75 -2.13 10.69
CA THR A 72 8.56 -1.65 9.56
C THR A 72 7.68 -1.49 8.33
N ILE A 73 7.84 -0.38 7.63
CA ILE A 73 7.18 -0.09 6.35
C ILE A 73 8.21 -0.27 5.24
N TRP A 74 7.97 -1.22 4.35
CA TRP A 74 8.64 -1.30 3.06
C TRP A 74 7.90 -0.39 2.08
N VAL A 75 8.63 0.45 1.36
CA VAL A 75 8.07 1.30 0.31
C VAL A 75 8.67 0.84 -1.01
N GLU A 76 7.83 0.73 -2.04
CA GLU A 76 8.27 0.44 -3.40
C GLU A 76 9.43 1.35 -3.82
N ALA A 77 10.49 0.75 -4.34
CA ALA A 77 11.58 1.49 -4.97
C ALA A 77 11.17 1.85 -6.40
N SER A 78 11.17 3.15 -6.69
CA SER A 78 10.93 3.73 -8.02
C SER A 78 12.05 3.39 -9.01
#